data_AF-A0A085EU93-F1
#
_entry.id   AF-A0A085EU93-F1
#
_cell.length_a   1.000
_cell.length_b   1.000
_cell.length_c   1.000
_cell.angle_alpha   90.00
_cell.angle_beta   90.00
_cell.angle_gamma   90.00
#
_symmetry.space_group_name_H-M   'P 1'
#
loop_
_entity.id
_entity.type
_entity.pdbx_description
1 polymer ?
#
loop_
_entity_poly.entity_id
_entity_poly.type
_entity_poly.pdbx_seq_one_letter_code
_entity_poly.pdbx_strand_id
1 'polypeptide(L)'
;MTEYHLIDGERVALTPAEAAAFKRPPTPPAIVEVKAECRRRILLVMTEDKQRNTLAAGQTAVMQYGADPANWPVDLQQQQAEASAAWAIIVQLRARSDAIEAMNPIPLDFRDDAYWTQAA
;
A
#
# COMPACT_ATOMS: atom_id res chain seq x y z
N MET A 1 28.74 37.05 -0.88
CA MET A 1 27.69 36.71 0.10
C MET A 1 27.85 35.22 0.37
N THR A 2 28.12 34.81 1.60
CA THR A 2 28.26 33.39 1.93
C THR A 2 26.87 32.78 2.00
N GLU A 3 26.56 31.86 1.08
CA GLU A 3 25.31 31.09 1.13
C GLU A 3 25.43 29.99 2.17
N TYR A 4 24.41 29.88 3.02
CA TYR A 4 24.32 28.84 4.03
C TYR A 4 23.27 27.82 3.59
N HIS A 5 23.67 26.57 3.51
CA HIS A 5 22.78 25.45 3.17
C HIS A 5 22.58 24.56 4.40
N LEU A 6 21.37 24.03 4.57
CA LEU A 6 21.07 23.01 5.57
C LEU A 6 21.38 21.63 4.99
N ILE A 7 22.38 20.96 5.58
CA ILE A 7 22.83 19.60 5.25
C ILE A 7 22.80 18.80 6.54
N ASP A 8 22.01 17.72 6.60
CA ASP A 8 21.85 16.86 7.79
C ASP A 8 21.49 17.61 9.09
N GLY A 9 20.76 18.73 8.97
CA GLY A 9 20.35 19.57 10.10
C GLY A 9 21.39 20.62 10.52
N GLU A 10 22.58 20.61 9.93
CA GLU A 10 23.64 21.59 10.19
C GLU A 10 23.68 22.69 9.14
N ARG A 11 24.01 23.91 9.57
CA ARG A 11 24.24 25.05 8.66
C ARG A 11 25.67 25.02 8.15
N VAL A 12 25.84 24.67 6.88
CA VAL A 12 27.14 24.64 6.21
C VAL A 12 27.25 25.85 5.30
N ALA A 13 28.37 26.59 5.42
CA ALA A 13 28.72 27.65 4.49
C ALA A 13 29.34 27.02 3.24
N LEU A 14 28.70 27.19 2.08
CA LEU A 14 29.24 26.73 0.79
C LEU A 14 29.82 27.92 0.03
N THR A 15 30.93 27.69 -0.67
CA THR A 15 31.39 28.61 -1.71
C THR A 15 30.41 28.60 -2.89
N PRO A 16 30.41 29.63 -3.76
CA PRO A 16 29.54 29.66 -4.94
C PRO A 16 29.72 28.45 -5.87
N ALA A 17 30.94 27.92 -5.99
CA ALA A 17 31.22 26.73 -6.80
C ALA A 17 30.64 25.45 -6.15
N GLU A 18 30.74 25.33 -4.83
CA GLU A 18 30.17 24.20 -4.08
C GLU A 18 28.65 24.25 -4.05
N ALA A 19 28.04 25.44 -3.89
CA ALA A 19 26.61 25.63 -3.97
C ALA A 19 26.05 25.27 -5.35
N ALA A 20 26.75 25.63 -6.42
CA ALA A 20 26.39 25.25 -7.80
C ALA A 20 26.50 23.74 -8.05
N ALA A 21 27.40 23.04 -7.35
CA ALA A 21 27.59 21.60 -7.47
C ALA A 21 26.73 20.78 -6.49
N PHE A 22 26.20 21.40 -5.43
CA PHE A 22 25.45 20.73 -4.38
C PHE A 22 24.11 20.21 -4.90
N LYS A 23 23.96 18.89 -4.92
CA LYS A 23 22.67 18.22 -5.12
C LYS A 23 22.15 17.78 -3.76
N ARG A 24 21.06 18.40 -3.30
CA ARG A 24 20.38 17.96 -2.08
C ARG A 24 20.00 16.48 -2.22
N PRO A 25 20.27 15.63 -1.22
CA PRO A 25 19.81 14.25 -1.26
C PRO A 25 18.27 14.23 -1.37
N PRO A 26 17.70 13.29 -2.14
CA PRO A 26 16.27 13.17 -2.27
C PRO A 26 15.63 12.93 -0.89
N THR A 27 14.53 13.64 -0.61
CA THR A 27 13.78 13.46 0.63
C THR A 27 13.17 12.05 0.65
N PRO A 28 13.34 11.28 1.74
CA PRO A 28 12.65 10.01 1.90
C PRO A 28 11.13 10.18 1.77
N PRO A 29 10.41 9.22 1.16
CA PRO A 29 8.96 9.30 1.05
C PRO A 29 8.29 9.28 2.43
N ALA A 30 7.14 9.93 2.53
CA ALA A 30 6.34 9.92 3.76
C ALA A 30 5.48 8.65 3.86
N ILE A 31 5.15 8.23 5.09
CA ILE A 31 4.22 7.10 5.36
C ILE A 31 2.89 7.25 4.60
N VAL A 32 2.36 8.47 4.49
CA VAL A 32 1.12 8.74 3.75
C VAL A 32 1.22 8.36 2.26
N GLU A 33 2.39 8.46 1.66
CA GLU A 33 2.62 8.05 0.27
C GLU A 33 2.60 6.52 0.13
N VAL A 34 3.15 5.81 1.11
CA VAL A 34 3.11 4.33 1.16
C VAL A 34 1.67 3.84 1.29
N LYS A 35 0.89 4.42 2.20
CA LYS A 35 -0.54 4.10 2.36
C LYS A 35 -1.35 4.44 1.10
N ALA A 36 -1.05 5.55 0.41
CA ALA A 36 -1.71 5.91 -0.84
C ALA A 36 -1.43 4.89 -1.95
N GLU A 37 -0.19 4.42 -2.06
CA GLU A 37 0.18 3.38 -3.03
C GLU A 37 -0.45 2.02 -2.69
N CYS A 38 -0.44 1.62 -1.41
CA CYS A 38 -1.17 0.43 -0.95
C CYS A 38 -2.64 0.50 -1.36
N ARG A 39 -3.30 1.64 -1.13
CA ARG A 39 -4.69 1.86 -1.53
C ARG A 39 -4.87 1.74 -3.04
N ARG A 40 -3.99 2.35 -3.85
CA ARG A 40 -4.02 2.23 -5.31
C ARG A 40 -3.99 0.76 -5.75
N ARG A 41 -3.08 -0.03 -5.17
CA ARG A 41 -2.95 -1.47 -5.46
C ARG A 41 -4.18 -2.27 -5.02
N ILE A 42 -4.73 -1.99 -3.84
CA ILE A 42 -5.97 -2.63 -3.35
C ILE A 42 -7.13 -2.38 -4.33
N LEU A 43 -7.27 -1.17 -4.86
CA LEU A 43 -8.33 -0.86 -5.82
C LEU A 43 -8.20 -1.59 -7.16
N LEU A 44 -6.97 -1.97 -7.56
CA LEU A 44 -6.76 -2.82 -8.75
C LEU A 44 -7.20 -4.26 -8.50
N VAL A 45 -7.15 -4.73 -7.25
CA VAL A 45 -7.62 -6.06 -6.85
C VAL A 45 -9.14 -6.10 -6.69
N MET A 46 -9.69 -5.15 -5.93
CA MET A 46 -11.12 -5.07 -5.66
C MET A 46 -11.53 -3.62 -5.39
N THR A 47 -12.42 -3.08 -6.23
CA THR A 47 -12.99 -1.74 -6.04
C THR A 47 -13.79 -1.68 -4.75
N GLU A 48 -13.90 -0.50 -4.13
CA GLU A 48 -14.62 -0.34 -2.86
C GLU A 48 -16.09 -0.80 -2.96
N ASP A 49 -16.74 -0.54 -4.09
CA ASP A 49 -18.10 -1.00 -4.36
C ASP A 49 -18.18 -2.53 -4.35
N LYS A 50 -17.22 -3.21 -5.00
CA LYS A 50 -17.17 -4.68 -4.99
C LYS A 50 -16.91 -5.21 -3.57
N GLN A 51 -16.02 -4.57 -2.79
CA GLN A 51 -15.79 -4.95 -1.39
C GLN A 51 -17.08 -4.88 -0.56
N ARG A 52 -17.83 -3.77 -0.67
CA ARG A 52 -19.09 -3.59 0.07
C ARG A 52 -20.18 -4.55 -0.40
N ASN A 53 -20.29 -4.77 -1.71
CA ASN A 53 -21.31 -5.63 -2.29
C ASN A 53 -21.06 -7.10 -1.92
N THR A 54 -19.81 -7.57 -1.93
CA THR A 54 -19.48 -8.92 -1.44
C THR A 54 -19.86 -9.08 0.02
N LEU A 55 -19.53 -8.10 0.88
CA LEU A 55 -19.90 -8.17 2.30
C LEU A 55 -21.42 -8.25 2.49
N ALA A 56 -22.18 -7.42 1.76
CA ALA A 56 -23.64 -7.44 1.80
C ALA A 56 -24.23 -8.76 1.27
N ALA A 57 -23.69 -9.31 0.19
CA ALA A 57 -24.10 -10.59 -0.38
C ALA A 57 -23.83 -11.74 0.59
N GLY A 58 -22.64 -11.79 1.20
CA GLY A 58 -22.29 -12.79 2.21
C GLY A 58 -23.21 -12.72 3.43
N GLN A 59 -23.48 -11.51 3.94
CA GLN A 59 -24.42 -11.33 5.06
C GLN A 59 -25.83 -11.81 4.69
N THR A 60 -26.30 -11.51 3.48
CA THR A 60 -27.60 -11.96 2.97
C THR A 60 -27.66 -13.48 2.88
N ALA A 61 -26.60 -14.11 2.37
CA ALA A 61 -26.51 -15.56 2.25
C ALA A 61 -26.53 -16.25 3.63
N VAL A 62 -25.82 -15.70 4.62
CA VAL A 62 -25.87 -16.18 6.01
C VAL A 62 -27.29 -16.12 6.58
N MET A 63 -28.01 -15.02 6.34
CA MET A 63 -29.38 -14.85 6.85
C MET A 63 -30.39 -15.78 6.17
N GLN A 64 -30.18 -16.10 4.89
CA GLN A 64 -31.13 -16.89 4.10
C GLN A 64 -30.87 -18.40 4.15
N TYR A 65 -29.60 -18.80 4.13
CA TYR A 65 -29.17 -20.20 3.99
C TYR A 65 -28.39 -20.72 5.19
N GLY A 66 -28.11 -19.88 6.19
CA GLY A 66 -27.31 -20.20 7.37
C GLY A 66 -25.82 -19.94 7.18
N ALA A 67 -25.06 -20.10 8.27
CA ALA A 67 -23.64 -19.71 8.31
C ALA A 67 -22.69 -20.64 7.53
N ASP A 68 -23.13 -21.86 7.20
CA ASP A 68 -22.32 -22.82 6.44
C ASP A 68 -22.44 -22.56 4.93
N PRO A 69 -21.35 -22.13 4.26
CA PRO A 69 -21.37 -21.84 2.83
C PRO A 69 -21.72 -23.03 1.95
N ALA A 70 -21.56 -24.27 2.43
CA ALA A 70 -21.95 -25.46 1.68
C ALA A 70 -23.46 -25.53 1.40
N ASN A 71 -24.27 -24.84 2.22
CA ASN A 71 -25.72 -24.75 2.04
C ASN A 71 -26.15 -23.64 1.07
N TRP A 72 -25.21 -22.81 0.61
CA TRP A 72 -25.54 -21.68 -0.27
C TRP A 72 -25.69 -22.16 -1.72
N PRO A 73 -26.44 -21.42 -2.56
CA PRO A 73 -26.41 -21.61 -4.02
C PRO A 73 -24.98 -21.65 -4.58
N VAL A 74 -24.72 -22.54 -5.55
CA VAL A 74 -23.38 -22.82 -6.09
C VAL A 74 -22.72 -21.56 -6.68
N ASP A 75 -23.49 -20.69 -7.31
CA ASP A 75 -23.04 -19.40 -7.83
C ASP A 75 -22.58 -18.45 -6.72
N LEU A 76 -23.30 -18.40 -5.59
CA LEU A 76 -22.88 -17.64 -4.41
C LEU A 76 -21.62 -18.22 -3.76
N GLN A 77 -21.48 -19.55 -3.73
CA GLN A 77 -20.25 -20.19 -3.26
C GLN A 77 -19.05 -19.77 -4.11
N GLN A 78 -19.20 -19.77 -5.44
CA GLN A 78 -18.15 -19.34 -6.37
C GLN A 78 -17.78 -17.87 -6.19
N GLN A 79 -18.79 -16.98 -6.11
CA GLN A 79 -18.56 -15.55 -5.87
C GLN A 79 -17.84 -15.30 -4.54
N GLN A 80 -18.23 -16.02 -3.48
CA GLN A 80 -17.58 -15.92 -2.18
C GLN A 80 -16.13 -16.42 -2.24
N ALA A 81 -15.86 -17.51 -2.95
CA ALA A 81 -14.51 -18.04 -3.13
C ALA A 81 -13.60 -17.03 -3.85
N GLU A 82 -14.07 -16.45 -4.97
CA GLU A 82 -13.34 -15.42 -5.70
C GLU A 82 -13.05 -14.18 -4.83
N ALA A 83 -14.05 -13.72 -4.08
CA ALA A 83 -13.88 -12.55 -3.24
C ALA A 83 -12.95 -12.83 -2.05
N SER A 84 -12.97 -14.05 -1.51
CA SER A 84 -12.03 -14.48 -0.46
C SER A 84 -10.59 -14.53 -0.98
N ALA A 85 -10.38 -15.00 -2.21
CA ALA A 85 -9.06 -14.97 -2.85
C ALA A 85 -8.57 -13.53 -3.07
N ALA A 86 -9.42 -12.63 -3.55
CA ALA A 86 -9.11 -11.22 -3.69
C ALA A 86 -8.80 -10.56 -2.34
N TRP A 87 -9.55 -10.89 -1.28
CA TRP A 87 -9.31 -10.37 0.06
C TRP A 87 -7.97 -10.83 0.64
N ALA A 88 -7.56 -12.08 0.39
CA ALA A 88 -6.25 -12.58 0.82
C ALA A 88 -5.10 -11.74 0.23
N ILE A 89 -5.21 -11.36 -1.05
CA ILE A 89 -4.24 -10.46 -1.69
C ILE A 89 -4.25 -9.08 -1.01
N ILE A 90 -5.43 -8.52 -0.72
CA ILE A 90 -5.56 -7.23 -0.03
C ILE A 90 -4.91 -7.25 1.36
N VAL A 91 -5.09 -8.33 2.13
CA VAL A 91 -4.44 -8.50 3.44
C VAL A 91 -2.91 -8.49 3.29
N GLN A 92 -2.37 -9.16 2.27
CA GLN A 92 -0.94 -9.16 2.01
C GLN A 92 -0.43 -7.77 1.60
N LEU A 93 -1.15 -7.03 0.76
CA LEU A 93 -0.79 -5.66 0.40
C LEU A 93 -0.72 -4.74 1.62
N ARG A 94 -1.66 -4.90 2.57
CA ARG A 94 -1.63 -4.15 3.84
C ARG A 94 -0.40 -4.52 4.67
N ALA A 95 -0.10 -5.81 4.78
CA ALA A 95 1.09 -6.27 5.50
C ALA A 95 2.41 -5.76 4.86
N ARG A 96 2.49 -5.71 3.52
CA ARG A 96 3.65 -5.11 2.82
C ARG A 96 3.75 -3.61 3.04
N SER A 97 2.62 -2.89 3.06
CA SER A 97 2.59 -1.47 3.44
C SER A 97 3.20 -1.27 4.82
N ASP A 98 2.75 -2.03 5.82
CA ASP A 98 3.26 -1.93 7.19
C ASP A 98 4.77 -2.25 7.26
N ALA A 99 5.24 -3.22 6.48
CA ALA A 99 6.67 -3.54 6.39
C ALA A 99 7.51 -2.43 5.74
N ILE A 100 7.01 -1.77 4.69
CA ILE A 100 7.68 -0.64 4.04
C ILE A 100 7.71 0.58 4.97
N GLU A 101 6.63 0.82 5.70
CA GLU A 101 6.53 1.92 6.69
C GLU A 101 7.53 1.77 7.84
N ALA A 102 7.91 0.53 8.17
CA ALA A 102 8.92 0.24 9.17
C ALA A 102 10.37 0.42 8.67
N MET A 103 10.59 0.63 7.37
CA MET A 103 11.92 0.86 6.81
C MET A 103 12.40 2.28 7.13
N ASN A 104 13.66 2.42 7.54
CA ASN A 104 14.26 3.71 7.86
C ASN A 104 15.62 3.88 7.14
N PRO A 105 15.71 4.78 6.13
CA PRO A 105 14.60 5.53 5.54
C PRO A 105 13.65 4.64 4.72
N ILE A 106 12.42 5.12 4.48
CA ILE A 106 11.54 4.51 3.46
C ILE A 106 12.28 4.56 2.11
N PRO A 107 12.34 3.46 1.35
CA PRO A 107 13.00 3.44 0.05
C PRO A 107 12.37 4.44 -0.93
N LEU A 108 13.20 5.20 -1.64
CA LEU A 108 12.73 6.19 -2.62
C LEU A 108 11.93 5.56 -3.76
N ASP A 109 12.24 4.31 -4.06
CA ASP A 109 11.66 3.48 -5.11
C ASP A 109 10.60 2.51 -4.56
N PHE A 110 10.03 2.75 -3.37
CA PHE A 110 9.03 1.86 -2.74
C PHE A 110 7.82 1.54 -3.64
N ARG A 111 7.58 2.30 -4.71
CA ARG A 111 6.51 2.05 -5.68
C ARG A 111 6.83 0.90 -6.66
N ASP A 112 8.08 0.47 -6.75
CA ASP A 112 8.52 -0.67 -7.54
C ASP A 112 7.82 -1.95 -7.04
N ASP A 113 7.32 -2.76 -7.97
CA ASP A 113 6.65 -4.02 -7.68
C ASP A 113 7.50 -4.97 -6.84
N ALA A 114 8.83 -4.89 -6.89
CA ALA A 114 9.73 -5.68 -6.05
C ALA A 114 9.48 -5.49 -4.53
N TYR A 115 8.98 -4.33 -4.10
CA TYR A 115 8.60 -4.10 -2.70
C TYR A 115 7.23 -4.71 -2.35
N TRP A 116 6.39 -4.96 -3.34
CA TRP A 116 4.99 -5.40 -3.17
C TRP A 116 4.75 -6.86 -3.54
N THR A 117 5.73 -7.54 -4.14
CA THR A 117 5.72 -8.99 -4.32
C THR A 117 5.96 -9.70 -2.99
N GLN A 118 5.41 -10.90 -2.86
CA GLN A 118 5.66 -11.75 -1.69
C GLN A 118 7.15 -12.14 -1.65
N ALA A 119 7.74 -12.20 -0.45
CA ALA A 119 8.85 -13.12 -0.27
C ALA A 119 8.26 -14.52 -0.41
N ALA A 120 8.77 -15.29 -1.38
CA ALA A 120 8.38 -16.67 -1.61
C ALA A 120 8.60 -17.54 -0.36
#